data_AF-A0A2A9MJH4-F1
#
_entry.id   AF-A0A2A9MJH4-F1
#
_cell.length_a   1.000
_cell.length_b   1.000
_cell.length_c   1.000
_cell.angle_alpha   90.00
_cell.angle_beta   90.00
_cell.angle_gamma   90.00
#
_symmetry.space_group_name_H-M   'P 1'
#
loop_
_entity.id
_entity.type
_entity.pdbx_description
1 polymer ?
#
loop_
_entity_poly.entity_id
_entity_poly.type
_entity_poly.pdbx_seq_one_letter_code
_entity_poly.pdbx_strand_id
1 'polypeptide(L)'
;MGRAPFSVKALCLAPFTATDFKAAVFGGLFGGLASFLVTHLLLELTFSPVFSTFFAVLLASIAVLVIQRALAIDPPVPPPALAYDDDEDVVESGTDKSLQNMYSTQVQTRRLLFGFAAMLLISATFAVFVDKAWFSNINWVIKIPMYCLLGNTLCFLLVFAGVDIVNFYYDVVWWEGRASACGPGAAFGGAFAGNSGMPGGASSPSLPVHNSSQVCVLVIGSLLLGSVFGFFYGLFDLEDIHSSVRLIQDRYVCVPIAVIIGTFTAVIAARLGRASNSEGSRIGGTARLAGSGLVSGAGSSAGSPSRTAGGQHSSANDDFLDDEEDEEDATFFGQQSRSLAA
;
A
#
# COMPACT_ATOMS: atom_id res chain seq x y z
N MET A 1 22.16 -2.80 9.75
CA MET A 1 21.03 -1.91 10.10
C MET A 1 19.83 -2.80 10.37
N GLY A 2 19.64 -3.22 11.61
CA GLY A 2 18.45 -3.98 12.01
C GLY A 2 17.26 -3.03 11.99
N ARG A 3 16.27 -3.28 11.13
CA ARG A 3 14.96 -2.65 11.30
C ARG A 3 14.43 -3.17 12.62
N ALA A 4 14.25 -2.29 13.61
CA ALA A 4 13.58 -2.67 14.85
C ALA A 4 12.24 -3.32 14.46
N PRO A 5 11.93 -4.53 14.96
CA PRO A 5 10.72 -5.24 14.59
C PRO A 5 9.53 -4.33 14.89
N PHE A 6 8.72 -4.06 13.87
CA PHE A 6 7.52 -3.25 14.02
C PHE A 6 6.59 -3.99 14.99
N SER A 7 6.52 -3.55 16.25
CA SER A 7 5.69 -4.21 17.25
C SER A 7 4.22 -3.92 16.95
N VAL A 8 3.55 -4.88 16.30
CA VAL A 8 2.12 -4.84 15.99
C VAL A 8 1.29 -4.60 17.27
N LYS A 9 1.77 -5.10 18.42
CA LYS A 9 1.15 -4.89 19.74
C LYS A 9 1.05 -3.40 20.08
N ALA A 10 2.13 -2.64 19.91
CA ALA A 10 2.13 -1.20 20.16
C ALA A 10 1.17 -0.46 19.23
N LEU A 11 1.07 -0.91 17.97
CA LEU A 11 0.12 -0.34 17.00
C LEU A 11 -1.33 -0.60 17.41
N CYS A 12 -1.65 -1.77 17.99
CA CYS A 12 -2.99 -2.12 18.44
C CYS A 12 -3.41 -1.35 19.70
N LEU A 13 -2.49 -1.13 20.64
CA LEU A 13 -2.74 -0.46 21.92
C LEU A 13 -2.86 1.07 21.82
N ALA A 14 -2.50 1.68 20.69
CA ALA A 14 -2.63 3.11 20.49
C ALA A 14 -4.11 3.57 20.62
N PRO A 15 -4.36 4.73 21.26
CA PRO A 15 -5.72 5.24 21.47
C PRO A 15 -6.43 5.47 20.14
N PHE A 16 -7.72 5.14 20.10
CA PHE A 16 -8.54 5.24 18.89
C PHE A 16 -8.83 6.71 18.56
N THR A 17 -8.38 7.16 17.40
CA THR A 17 -8.53 8.56 16.97
C THR A 17 -9.73 8.74 16.04
N ALA A 18 -10.21 9.98 15.88
CA ALA A 18 -11.29 10.30 14.95
C ALA A 18 -10.95 9.94 13.48
N THR A 19 -9.66 9.94 13.12
CA THR A 19 -9.23 9.52 11.78
C THR A 19 -9.23 8.00 11.61
N ASP A 20 -9.00 7.23 12.69
CA ASP A 20 -9.20 5.77 12.68
C ASP A 20 -10.67 5.42 12.48
N PHE A 21 -11.58 6.16 13.12
CA PHE A 21 -13.02 5.97 12.95
C PHE A 21 -13.45 6.16 11.48
N LYS A 22 -13.00 7.25 10.84
CA LYS A 22 -13.30 7.51 9.42
C LYS A 22 -12.77 6.41 8.52
N ALA A 23 -11.53 5.96 8.76
CA ALA A 23 -10.94 4.86 8.02
C ALA A 23 -11.72 3.54 8.22
N ALA A 24 -12.13 3.25 9.46
CA ALA A 24 -12.95 2.08 9.78
C ALA A 24 -14.28 2.10 9.03
N VAL A 25 -15.03 3.20 9.09
CA VAL A 25 -16.33 3.33 8.39
C VAL A 25 -16.15 3.16 6.89
N PHE A 26 -15.17 3.83 6.28
CA PHE A 26 -14.91 3.71 4.85
C PHE A 26 -14.49 2.27 4.46
N GLY A 27 -13.58 1.67 5.21
CA GLY A 27 -13.13 0.29 5.00
C GLY A 27 -14.25 -0.73 5.14
N GLY A 28 -15.15 -0.54 6.12
CA GLY A 28 -16.32 -1.39 6.31
C GLY A 28 -17.31 -1.28 5.16
N LEU A 29 -17.63 -0.05 4.73
CA LEU A 29 -18.52 0.18 3.57
C LEU A 29 -17.94 -0.42 2.29
N PHE A 30 -16.64 -0.18 2.04
CA PHE A 30 -15.94 -0.73 0.89
C PHE A 30 -15.89 -2.27 0.93
N GLY A 31 -15.60 -2.86 2.09
CA GLY A 31 -15.61 -4.32 2.28
C GLY A 31 -17.00 -4.94 2.05
N GLY A 32 -18.06 -4.29 2.52
CA GLY A 32 -19.44 -4.71 2.25
C GLY A 32 -19.81 -4.65 0.77
N LEU A 33 -19.47 -3.56 0.09
CA LEU A 33 -19.67 -3.40 -1.36
C LEU A 33 -18.85 -4.43 -2.14
N ALA A 34 -17.61 -4.68 -1.73
CA ALA A 34 -16.75 -5.69 -2.32
C ALA A 34 -17.36 -7.08 -2.20
N SER A 35 -17.86 -7.45 -1.02
CA SER A 35 -18.56 -8.72 -0.84
C SER A 35 -19.75 -8.85 -1.77
N PHE A 36 -20.58 -7.80 -1.87
CA PHE A 36 -21.75 -7.82 -2.74
C PHE A 36 -21.37 -8.04 -4.22
N LEU A 37 -20.38 -7.29 -4.72
CA LEU A 37 -19.93 -7.41 -6.11
C LEU A 37 -19.28 -8.75 -6.40
N VAL A 38 -18.37 -9.21 -5.53
CA VAL A 38 -17.65 -10.47 -5.73
C VAL A 38 -18.63 -11.64 -5.68
N THR A 39 -19.55 -11.69 -4.71
CA THR A 39 -20.57 -12.74 -4.64
C THR A 39 -21.48 -12.75 -5.87
N HIS A 40 -21.91 -11.57 -6.35
CA HIS A 40 -22.77 -11.50 -7.52
C HIS A 40 -22.04 -11.92 -8.80
N LEU A 41 -20.77 -11.52 -8.95
CA LEU A 41 -19.95 -11.88 -10.10
C LEU A 41 -19.63 -13.37 -10.12
N LEU A 42 -19.25 -13.97 -8.98
CA LEU A 42 -19.03 -15.41 -8.88
C LEU A 42 -20.30 -16.21 -9.24
N LEU A 43 -21.45 -15.77 -8.71
CA LEU A 43 -22.76 -16.35 -9.03
C LEU A 43 -23.01 -16.34 -10.55
N GLU A 44 -22.88 -15.18 -11.19
CA GLU A 44 -23.14 -15.07 -12.62
C GLU A 44 -22.15 -15.90 -13.46
N LEU A 45 -20.88 -15.97 -13.02
CA LEU A 45 -19.82 -16.77 -13.63
C LEU A 45 -20.17 -18.27 -13.65
N THR A 46 -20.79 -18.79 -12.59
CA THR A 46 -21.21 -20.20 -12.56
C THR A 46 -22.48 -20.51 -13.33
N PHE A 47 -23.41 -19.56 -13.45
CA PHE A 47 -24.68 -19.82 -14.13
C PHE A 47 -24.63 -19.66 -15.64
N SER A 48 -23.81 -18.72 -16.14
CA SER A 48 -23.75 -18.36 -17.55
C SER A 48 -22.37 -18.63 -18.15
N PRO A 49 -22.22 -19.66 -19.02
CA PRO A 49 -20.94 -19.97 -19.66
C PRO A 49 -20.46 -18.86 -20.61
N VAL A 50 -21.41 -18.14 -21.21
CA VAL A 50 -21.12 -16.96 -22.05
C VAL A 50 -20.52 -15.84 -21.20
N PHE A 51 -21.11 -15.57 -20.03
CA PHE A 51 -20.58 -14.57 -19.11
C PHE A 51 -19.19 -14.97 -18.61
N SER A 52 -18.98 -16.24 -18.25
CA SER A 52 -17.66 -16.72 -17.83
C SER A 52 -16.59 -16.56 -18.90
N THR A 53 -16.93 -16.89 -20.16
CA THR A 53 -16.01 -16.71 -21.29
C THR A 53 -15.66 -15.24 -21.51
N PHE A 54 -16.64 -14.35 -21.47
CA PHE A 54 -16.42 -12.91 -21.57
C PHE A 54 -15.54 -12.40 -20.43
N PHE A 55 -15.83 -12.84 -19.20
CA PHE A 55 -15.07 -12.49 -18.02
C PHE A 55 -13.62 -12.99 -18.10
N ALA A 56 -13.38 -14.21 -18.61
CA ALA A 56 -12.05 -14.74 -18.84
C ALA A 56 -11.25 -13.91 -19.86
N VAL A 57 -11.87 -13.52 -20.98
CA VAL A 57 -11.26 -12.64 -21.98
C VAL A 57 -10.93 -11.28 -21.37
N LEU A 58 -11.81 -10.73 -20.55
CA LEU A 58 -11.59 -9.49 -19.82
C LEU A 58 -10.38 -9.62 -18.87
N LEU A 59 -10.31 -10.66 -18.04
CA LEU A 59 -9.17 -10.91 -17.16
C LEU A 59 -7.86 -11.08 -17.93
N ALA A 60 -7.88 -11.82 -19.04
CA ALA A 60 -6.72 -11.99 -19.89
C ALA A 60 -6.26 -10.65 -20.50
N SER A 61 -7.20 -9.80 -20.93
CA SER A 61 -6.88 -8.47 -21.44
C SER A 61 -6.25 -7.57 -20.38
N ILE A 62 -6.77 -7.59 -19.14
CA ILE A 62 -6.18 -6.85 -18.02
C ILE A 62 -4.78 -7.38 -17.72
N ALA A 63 -4.57 -8.69 -17.71
CA ALA A 63 -3.26 -9.29 -17.49
C ALA A 63 -2.23 -8.82 -18.55
N VAL A 64 -2.63 -8.75 -19.82
CA VAL A 64 -1.77 -8.24 -20.90
C VAL A 64 -1.44 -6.76 -20.67
N LEU A 65 -2.41 -5.92 -20.27
CA LEU A 65 -2.16 -4.52 -19.93
C LEU A 65 -1.19 -4.37 -18.76
N VAL A 66 -1.33 -5.21 -17.72
CA VAL A 66 -0.40 -5.22 -16.58
C VAL A 66 1.02 -5.62 -17.03
N ILE A 67 1.15 -6.61 -17.92
CA ILE A 67 2.44 -7.02 -18.48
C ILE A 67 3.04 -5.88 -19.32
N GLN A 68 2.24 -5.24 -20.18
CA GLN A 68 2.69 -4.08 -20.96
C GLN A 68 3.20 -2.96 -20.06
N ARG A 69 2.48 -2.64 -18.98
CA ARG A 69 2.93 -1.67 -17.98
C ARG A 69 4.25 -2.11 -17.32
N ALA A 70 4.39 -3.39 -16.96
CA ALA A 70 5.60 -3.92 -16.34
C ALA A 70 6.82 -3.92 -17.28
N LEU A 71 6.59 -3.93 -18.59
CA LEU A 71 7.63 -3.82 -19.63
C LEU A 71 7.98 -2.37 -19.95
N ALA A 72 7.03 -1.43 -19.84
CA ALA A 72 7.25 0.00 -20.06
C ALA A 72 8.05 0.68 -18.93
N ILE A 73 8.22 0.01 -17.78
CA ILE A 73 9.14 0.47 -16.75
C ILE A 73 10.57 0.19 -17.26
N ASP A 74 11.20 1.23 -17.80
CA ASP A 74 12.56 1.15 -18.33
C ASP A 74 13.52 0.55 -17.29
N PRO A 75 14.45 -0.33 -17.72
CA PRO A 75 15.47 -0.80 -16.80
C PRO A 75 16.26 0.42 -16.32
N PRO A 76 16.53 0.53 -15.00
CA PRO A 76 17.39 1.58 -14.49
C PRO A 76 18.72 1.56 -15.24
N VAL A 77 18.95 2.61 -16.04
CA VAL A 77 20.21 2.78 -16.77
C VAL A 77 21.29 2.93 -15.71
N PRO A 78 22.31 2.05 -15.68
CA PRO A 78 23.40 2.23 -14.73
C PRO A 78 24.00 3.61 -14.98
N PRO A 79 24.26 4.42 -13.93
CA PRO A 79 24.90 5.71 -14.11
C PRO A 79 26.17 5.47 -14.94
N PRO A 80 26.42 6.29 -15.98
CA PRO A 80 27.62 6.16 -16.77
C PRO A 80 28.79 6.13 -15.80
N ALA A 81 29.66 5.12 -15.93
CA ALA A 81 30.87 5.01 -15.14
C ALA A 81 31.70 6.25 -15.45
N LEU A 82 31.47 7.33 -14.71
CA LEU A 82 32.39 8.45 -14.67
C LEU A 82 33.67 7.82 -14.13
N ALA A 83 34.71 7.84 -14.96
CA ALA A 83 36.05 7.50 -14.50
C ALA A 83 36.33 8.44 -13.33
N TYR A 84 36.27 7.90 -12.11
CA TYR A 84 36.71 8.61 -10.94
C TYR A 84 38.21 8.76 -11.08
N ASP A 85 38.67 9.99 -11.26
CA ASP A 85 40.08 10.32 -11.07
C ASP A 85 40.39 10.05 -9.59
N ASP A 86 41.38 9.18 -9.34
CA ASP A 86 41.72 8.53 -8.06
C ASP A 86 42.14 9.46 -6.90
N ASP A 87 42.00 10.78 -7.05
CA ASP A 87 42.52 11.76 -6.11
C ASP A 87 41.37 12.56 -5.51
N GLU A 88 40.89 12.19 -4.30
CA GLU A 88 40.56 13.07 -3.15
C GLU A 88 39.78 12.26 -2.09
N ASP A 89 40.10 12.46 -0.81
CA ASP A 89 39.51 11.80 0.36
C ASP A 89 38.03 12.21 0.60
N VAL A 90 37.13 11.77 -0.28
CA VAL A 90 35.73 12.20 -0.33
C VAL A 90 34.89 11.51 0.75
N VAL A 91 34.13 12.36 1.45
CA VAL A 91 33.03 12.00 2.37
C VAL A 91 31.90 11.32 1.55
N GLU A 92 32.10 10.05 1.22
CA GLU A 92 31.30 9.25 0.27
C GLU A 92 30.58 8.09 0.98
N SER A 93 29.52 8.38 1.77
CA SER A 93 28.76 7.30 2.44
C SER A 93 27.25 7.49 2.52
N GLY A 94 26.73 8.65 2.11
CA GLY A 94 25.31 8.99 2.19
C GLY A 94 24.52 8.77 0.89
N THR A 95 25.07 9.19 -0.24
CA THR A 95 24.35 9.28 -1.52
C THR A 95 24.12 7.90 -2.16
N ASP A 96 25.11 7.01 -2.08
CA ASP A 96 25.03 5.68 -2.71
C ASP A 96 23.94 4.81 -2.11
N LYS A 97 23.71 4.93 -0.80
CA LYS A 97 22.66 4.20 -0.09
C LYS A 97 21.26 4.59 -0.56
N SER A 98 21.05 5.88 -0.88
CA SER A 98 19.76 6.35 -1.38
C SER A 98 19.47 5.82 -2.79
N LEU A 99 20.47 5.88 -3.68
CA LEU A 99 20.38 5.32 -5.04
C LEU A 99 20.12 3.81 -5.03
N GLN A 100 20.84 3.08 -4.16
CA GLN A 100 20.66 1.65 -4.00
C GLN A 100 19.25 1.28 -3.50
N ASN A 101 18.71 2.06 -2.55
CA ASN A 101 17.34 1.86 -2.06
C ASN A 101 16.32 2.12 -3.17
N MET A 102 16.48 3.20 -3.95
CA MET A 102 15.59 3.51 -5.07
C MET A 102 15.59 2.37 -6.10
N TYR A 103 16.76 1.87 -6.50
CA TYR A 103 16.89 0.75 -7.45
C TYR A 103 16.18 -0.51 -6.94
N SER A 104 16.35 -0.86 -5.67
CA SER A 104 15.76 -2.07 -5.08
C SER A 104 14.23 -2.08 -5.14
N THR A 105 13.59 -0.92 -4.93
CA THR A 105 12.12 -0.79 -4.93
C THR A 105 11.50 -0.94 -6.32
N GLN A 106 12.17 -0.45 -7.36
CA GLN A 106 11.71 -0.58 -8.74
C GLN A 106 11.71 -2.04 -9.20
N VAL A 107 12.78 -2.79 -8.88
CA VAL A 107 12.89 -4.23 -9.20
C VAL A 107 11.81 -5.03 -8.46
N GLN A 108 11.57 -4.73 -7.19
CA GLN A 108 10.54 -5.39 -6.40
C GLN A 108 9.14 -5.15 -6.97
N THR A 109 8.83 -3.92 -7.36
CA THR A 109 7.55 -3.56 -7.98
C THR A 109 7.32 -4.32 -9.28
N ARG A 110 8.36 -4.42 -10.13
CA ARG A 110 8.29 -5.17 -11.39
C ARG A 110 8.00 -6.65 -11.15
N ARG A 111 8.66 -7.27 -10.17
CA ARG A 111 8.41 -8.67 -9.79
C ARG A 111 6.98 -8.88 -9.29
N LEU A 112 6.47 -7.95 -8.47
CA LEU A 112 5.10 -8.01 -7.97
C LEU A 112 4.08 -7.90 -9.12
N LEU A 113 4.28 -6.98 -10.07
CA LEU A 113 3.42 -6.83 -11.23
C LEU A 113 3.39 -8.09 -12.10
N PHE A 114 4.53 -8.74 -12.33
CA PHE A 114 4.58 -10.01 -13.05
C PHE A 114 3.88 -11.14 -12.29
N GLY A 115 4.08 -11.23 -10.98
CA GLY A 115 3.37 -12.20 -10.14
C GLY A 115 1.85 -12.01 -10.19
N PHE A 116 1.40 -10.75 -10.12
CA PHE A 116 -0.01 -10.40 -10.24
C PHE A 116 -0.59 -10.74 -11.62
N ALA A 117 0.13 -10.43 -12.71
CA ALA A 117 -0.26 -10.80 -14.05
C ALA A 117 -0.34 -12.31 -14.26
N ALA A 118 0.60 -13.07 -13.69
CA ALA A 118 0.56 -14.54 -13.74
C ALA A 118 -0.68 -15.09 -13.02
N MET A 119 -1.00 -14.55 -11.83
CA MET A 119 -2.21 -14.92 -11.10
C MET A 119 -3.49 -14.59 -11.88
N LEU A 120 -3.54 -13.43 -12.55
CA LEU A 120 -4.66 -13.06 -13.44
C LEU A 120 -4.83 -14.04 -14.60
N LEU A 121 -3.74 -14.44 -15.27
CA LEU A 121 -3.79 -15.41 -16.37
C LEU A 121 -4.27 -16.78 -15.90
N ILE A 122 -3.74 -17.26 -14.77
CA ILE A 122 -4.17 -18.54 -14.18
C ILE A 122 -5.67 -18.48 -13.83
N SER A 123 -6.13 -17.37 -13.23
CA SER A 123 -7.54 -17.18 -12.92
C SER A 123 -8.42 -17.07 -14.17
N ALA A 124 -7.94 -16.44 -15.26
CA ALA A 124 -8.65 -16.35 -16.53
C ALA A 124 -8.82 -17.74 -17.15
N THR A 125 -7.77 -18.56 -17.11
CA THR A 125 -7.82 -19.96 -17.55
C THR A 125 -8.85 -20.74 -16.74
N PHE A 126 -8.86 -20.60 -15.41
CA PHE A 126 -9.87 -21.25 -14.57
C PHE A 126 -11.30 -20.77 -14.84
N ALA A 127 -11.50 -19.48 -15.13
CA ALA A 127 -12.81 -18.97 -15.51
C ALA A 127 -13.36 -19.67 -16.77
N VAL A 128 -12.53 -19.92 -17.80
CA VAL A 128 -12.95 -20.71 -18.98
C VAL A 128 -13.37 -22.13 -18.59
N PHE A 129 -12.66 -22.74 -17.64
CA PHE A 129 -12.94 -24.11 -17.20
C PHE A 129 -14.16 -24.26 -16.30
N VAL A 130 -14.68 -23.18 -15.70
CA VAL A 130 -15.89 -23.20 -14.84
C VAL A 130 -17.16 -23.67 -15.58
N ASP A 131 -17.09 -23.91 -16.90
CA ASP A 131 -18.22 -24.45 -17.65
C ASP A 131 -18.73 -25.80 -17.11
N LYS A 132 -20.07 -25.91 -17.04
CA LYS A 132 -20.84 -26.97 -16.34
C LYS A 132 -20.48 -28.38 -16.78
N ALA A 133 -20.06 -28.56 -18.04
CA ALA A 133 -19.77 -29.88 -18.57
C ALA A 133 -18.53 -30.53 -17.96
N TRP A 134 -17.51 -29.73 -17.61
CA TRP A 134 -16.26 -30.23 -17.02
C TRP A 134 -16.34 -30.34 -15.50
N PHE A 135 -17.15 -29.49 -14.86
CA PHE A 135 -17.26 -29.41 -13.41
C PHE A 135 -17.95 -30.59 -12.74
N SER A 136 -18.88 -31.25 -13.45
CA SER A 136 -19.67 -32.35 -12.88
C SER A 136 -18.85 -33.58 -12.43
N ASN A 137 -17.60 -33.72 -12.89
CA ASN A 137 -16.76 -34.90 -12.61
C ASN A 137 -15.52 -34.57 -11.77
N ILE A 138 -15.34 -33.32 -11.35
CA ILE A 138 -14.15 -32.90 -10.59
C ILE A 138 -14.39 -33.01 -9.09
N ASN A 139 -13.42 -33.59 -8.38
CA ASN A 139 -13.42 -33.68 -6.92
C ASN A 139 -13.48 -32.29 -6.26
N TRP A 140 -14.23 -32.18 -5.16
CA TRP A 140 -14.38 -30.96 -4.36
C TRP A 140 -13.03 -30.35 -3.90
N VAL A 141 -12.01 -31.19 -3.69
CA VAL A 141 -10.66 -30.77 -3.30
C VAL A 141 -9.99 -29.86 -4.34
N ILE A 142 -10.30 -30.04 -5.63
CA ILE A 142 -9.75 -29.20 -6.72
C ILE A 142 -10.65 -27.98 -6.94
N LYS A 143 -11.96 -28.10 -6.71
CA LYS A 143 -12.91 -26.99 -6.83
C LYS A 143 -12.57 -25.83 -5.88
N ILE A 144 -12.31 -26.13 -4.60
CA ILE A 144 -12.00 -25.11 -3.57
C ILE A 144 -10.83 -24.18 -3.94
N PRO A 145 -9.60 -24.68 -4.22
CA PRO A 145 -8.47 -23.81 -4.53
C PRO A 145 -8.69 -23.01 -5.82
N MET A 146 -9.44 -23.56 -6.78
CA MET A 146 -9.79 -22.84 -7.99
C MET A 146 -10.68 -21.62 -7.68
N TYR A 147 -11.75 -21.80 -6.89
CA TYR A 147 -12.60 -20.68 -6.46
C TYR A 147 -11.87 -19.70 -5.55
N CYS A 148 -10.94 -20.16 -4.71
CA CYS A 148 -10.06 -19.29 -3.91
C CYS A 148 -9.19 -18.40 -4.80
N LEU A 149 -8.57 -18.95 -5.85
CA LEU A 149 -7.75 -18.16 -6.78
C LEU A 149 -8.58 -17.14 -7.56
N LEU A 150 -9.78 -17.53 -7.98
CA LEU A 150 -10.70 -16.64 -8.70
C LEU A 150 -11.23 -15.52 -7.77
N GLY A 151 -11.62 -15.86 -6.55
CA GLY A 151 -12.04 -14.90 -5.51
C GLY A 151 -10.93 -13.94 -5.11
N ASN A 152 -9.70 -14.43 -4.95
CA ASN A 152 -8.51 -13.60 -4.69
C ASN A 152 -8.26 -12.61 -5.82
N THR A 153 -8.27 -13.08 -7.06
CA THR A 153 -8.05 -12.25 -8.24
C THR A 153 -9.08 -11.13 -8.35
N LEU A 154 -10.36 -11.46 -8.13
CA LEU A 154 -11.44 -10.49 -8.12
C LEU A 154 -11.31 -9.45 -7.00
N CYS A 155 -11.02 -9.88 -5.77
CA CYS A 155 -10.84 -8.98 -4.64
C CYS A 155 -9.66 -8.03 -4.86
N PHE A 156 -8.56 -8.53 -5.43
CA PHE A 156 -7.42 -7.69 -5.78
C PHE A 156 -7.77 -6.64 -6.82
N LEU A 157 -8.40 -7.04 -7.93
CA LEU A 157 -8.79 -6.10 -8.98
C LEU A 157 -9.72 -5.02 -8.43
N LEU A 158 -10.66 -5.41 -7.58
CA LEU A 158 -11.58 -4.47 -6.96
C LEU A 158 -10.87 -3.50 -6.00
N VAL A 159 -9.95 -3.99 -5.16
CA VAL A 159 -9.19 -3.14 -4.23
C VAL A 159 -8.29 -2.17 -4.99
N PHE A 160 -7.57 -2.63 -6.02
CA PHE A 160 -6.75 -1.75 -6.84
C PHE A 160 -7.59 -0.74 -7.62
N ALA A 161 -8.70 -1.14 -8.24
CA ALA A 161 -9.62 -0.22 -8.88
C ALA A 161 -10.19 0.80 -7.88
N GLY A 162 -10.51 0.37 -6.66
CA GLY A 162 -10.96 1.25 -5.59
C GLY A 162 -9.89 2.27 -5.19
N VAL A 163 -8.64 1.85 -4.99
CA VAL A 163 -7.51 2.74 -4.70
C VAL A 163 -7.28 3.72 -5.84
N ASP A 164 -7.32 3.27 -7.10
CA ASP A 164 -7.14 4.12 -8.27
C ASP A 164 -8.27 5.16 -8.41
N ILE A 165 -9.52 4.77 -8.18
CA ILE A 165 -10.67 5.70 -8.17
C ILE A 165 -10.52 6.73 -7.04
N VAL A 166 -10.09 6.30 -5.85
CA VAL A 166 -9.89 7.20 -4.72
C VAL A 166 -8.76 8.18 -5.02
N ASN A 167 -7.64 7.71 -5.55
CA ASN A 167 -6.52 8.57 -5.96
C ASN A 167 -6.95 9.57 -7.03
N PHE A 168 -7.65 9.12 -8.07
CA PHE A 168 -8.22 9.97 -9.11
C PHE A 168 -9.17 11.03 -8.53
N TYR A 169 -10.05 10.63 -7.60
CA TYR A 169 -10.97 11.55 -6.94
C TYR A 169 -10.24 12.62 -6.14
N TYR A 170 -9.21 12.26 -5.37
CA TYR A 170 -8.40 13.24 -4.64
C TYR A 170 -7.67 14.21 -5.56
N ASP A 171 -7.12 13.72 -6.68
CA ASP A 171 -6.46 14.58 -7.66
C ASP A 171 -7.45 15.57 -8.29
N VAL A 172 -8.64 15.11 -8.68
CA VAL A 172 -9.69 15.95 -9.26
C VAL A 172 -10.20 16.99 -8.26
N VAL A 173 -10.55 16.58 -7.04
CA VAL A 173 -11.07 17.50 -6.00
C VAL A 173 -10.00 18.51 -5.59
N TRP A 174 -8.75 18.09 -5.48
CA TRP A 174 -7.64 18.99 -5.19
C TRP A 174 -7.44 20.03 -6.30
N TRP A 175 -7.58 19.60 -7.56
CA TRP A 175 -7.45 20.48 -8.72
C TRP A 175 -8.51 21.58 -8.73
N GLU A 176 -9.78 21.25 -8.44
CA GLU A 176 -10.87 22.23 -8.37
C GLU A 176 -10.67 23.28 -7.26
N GLY A 177 -10.06 22.88 -6.14
CA GLY A 177 -9.72 23.79 -5.04
C GLY A 177 -8.73 24.88 -5.45
N ARG A 178 -7.77 24.57 -6.34
CA ARG A 178 -6.83 25.57 -6.88
C ARG A 178 -7.48 26.48 -7.93
N ALA A 179 -8.33 25.92 -8.79
CA ALA A 179 -9.02 26.71 -9.81
C ALA A 179 -9.93 27.78 -9.18
N SER A 180 -10.53 27.49 -8.02
CA SER A 180 -11.39 28.42 -7.28
C SER A 180 -10.62 29.51 -6.52
N ALA A 181 -9.34 29.27 -6.18
CA ALA A 181 -8.48 30.25 -5.53
C ALA A 181 -7.93 31.31 -6.50
N CYS A 182 -7.85 30.98 -7.80
CA CYS A 182 -7.65 31.95 -8.87
C CYS A 182 -9.01 32.56 -9.22
N GLY A 183 -9.38 33.66 -8.56
CA GLY A 183 -10.68 34.31 -8.81
C GLY A 183 -10.97 34.59 -10.29
N PRO A 184 -12.25 34.89 -10.66
CA PRO A 184 -12.71 35.03 -12.05
C PRO A 184 -11.95 36.04 -12.93
N GLY A 185 -11.06 36.86 -12.36
CA GLY A 185 -10.21 37.82 -13.08
C GLY A 185 -8.90 37.25 -13.65
N ALA A 186 -8.50 36.01 -13.33
CA ALA A 186 -7.23 35.43 -13.78
C ALA A 186 -7.32 34.62 -15.10
N ALA A 187 -8.52 34.43 -15.65
CA ALA A 187 -8.75 33.47 -16.74
C ALA A 187 -8.36 33.97 -18.16
N PHE A 188 -7.94 35.22 -18.35
CA PHE A 188 -7.73 35.74 -19.72
C PHE A 188 -6.48 36.61 -19.97
N GLY A 189 -5.58 36.75 -19.00
CA GLY A 189 -4.36 37.55 -19.23
C GLY A 189 -3.20 37.12 -18.36
N GLY A 190 -2.25 36.38 -18.92
CA GLY A 190 -0.98 36.13 -18.23
C GLY A 190 -0.24 34.85 -18.59
N ALA A 191 -0.25 34.43 -19.85
CA ALA A 191 0.93 33.72 -20.35
C ALA A 191 2.09 34.72 -20.35
N PHE A 192 3.20 34.41 -19.68
CA PHE A 192 4.42 35.23 -19.56
C PHE A 192 4.36 36.44 -18.60
N ALA A 193 4.46 36.19 -17.30
CA ALA A 193 5.10 37.16 -16.40
C ALA A 193 6.04 36.41 -15.46
N GLY A 194 7.34 36.68 -15.62
CA GLY A 194 8.42 36.03 -14.90
C GLY A 194 8.40 36.32 -13.40
N ASN A 195 8.69 35.26 -12.65
CA ASN A 195 9.61 35.20 -11.52
C ASN A 195 9.73 36.46 -10.63
N SER A 196 9.14 36.41 -9.42
CA SER A 196 9.88 36.64 -8.17
C SER A 196 8.94 36.63 -6.96
N GLY A 197 9.10 35.63 -6.09
CA GLY A 197 8.60 35.66 -4.72
C GLY A 197 7.24 35.01 -4.50
N MET A 198 7.17 33.67 -4.55
CA MET A 198 6.06 32.95 -3.93
C MET A 198 6.27 32.90 -2.41
N PRO A 199 5.41 33.55 -1.60
CA PRO A 199 5.46 33.41 -0.16
C PRO A 199 4.83 32.07 0.24
N GLY A 200 5.64 31.20 0.86
CA GLY A 200 5.17 30.05 1.62
C GLY A 200 4.74 28.85 0.77
N GLY A 201 5.69 27.95 0.51
CA GLY A 201 5.43 26.66 -0.12
C GLY A 201 4.35 25.89 0.63
N ALA A 202 3.13 25.88 0.09
CA ALA A 202 2.09 24.95 0.47
C ALA A 202 2.62 23.56 0.11
N SER A 203 3.12 22.84 1.13
CA SER A 203 3.51 21.44 1.03
C SER A 203 2.46 20.69 0.24
N SER A 204 2.85 20.15 -0.92
CA SER A 204 1.98 19.33 -1.75
C SER A 204 1.24 18.34 -0.86
N PRO A 205 -0.10 18.25 -0.95
CA PRO A 205 -0.85 17.30 -0.13
C PRO A 205 -0.29 15.92 -0.43
N SER A 206 0.26 15.29 0.60
CA SER A 206 0.76 13.92 0.51
C SER A 206 -0.41 13.03 0.10
N LEU A 207 -0.29 12.36 -1.05
CA LEU A 207 -1.30 11.41 -1.52
C LEU A 207 -1.59 10.37 -0.42
N PRO A 208 -2.84 9.88 -0.29
CA PRO A 208 -3.26 9.01 0.81
C PRO A 208 -2.51 7.68 0.95
N VAL A 209 -1.85 7.19 -0.11
CA VAL A 209 -1.15 5.90 -0.12
C VAL A 209 0.22 6.05 -0.79
N HIS A 210 1.25 6.36 0.00
CA HIS A 210 2.64 6.40 -0.49
C HIS A 210 3.50 5.29 0.12
N ASN A 211 3.11 4.73 1.26
CA ASN A 211 3.94 3.82 2.01
C ASN A 211 3.76 2.38 1.53
N SER A 212 4.87 1.71 1.21
CA SER A 212 4.87 0.29 0.81
C SER A 212 4.21 -0.61 1.87
N SER A 213 4.26 -0.21 3.15
CA SER A 213 3.59 -0.90 4.26
C SER A 213 2.07 -0.84 4.17
N GLN A 214 1.49 0.30 3.76
CA GLN A 214 0.05 0.44 3.56
C GLN A 214 -0.43 -0.44 2.40
N VAL A 215 0.32 -0.42 1.29
CA VAL A 215 0.03 -1.29 0.14
C VAL A 215 0.11 -2.76 0.54
N CYS A 216 1.11 -3.15 1.32
CA CYS A 216 1.24 -4.52 1.81
C CYS A 216 0.03 -4.96 2.66
N VAL A 217 -0.45 -4.11 3.56
CA VAL A 217 -1.66 -4.41 4.36
C VAL A 217 -2.91 -4.53 3.49
N LEU A 218 -3.07 -3.66 2.48
CA LEU A 218 -4.19 -3.78 1.53
C LEU A 218 -4.11 -5.07 0.71
N VAL A 219 -2.91 -5.48 0.30
CA VAL A 219 -2.67 -6.75 -0.41
C VAL A 219 -3.00 -7.95 0.49
N ILE A 220 -2.57 -7.95 1.75
CA ILE A 220 -2.88 -9.03 2.69
C ILE A 220 -4.39 -9.07 3.00
N GLY A 221 -5.00 -7.92 3.26
CA GLY A 221 -6.44 -7.84 3.54
C GLY A 221 -7.29 -8.33 2.36
N SER A 222 -6.91 -8.00 1.13
CA SER A 222 -7.59 -8.47 -0.09
C SER A 222 -7.40 -9.96 -0.35
N LEU A 223 -6.22 -10.52 -0.07
CA LEU A 223 -5.99 -11.98 -0.09
C LEU A 223 -6.85 -12.72 0.92
N LEU A 224 -6.93 -12.22 2.15
CA LEU A 224 -7.76 -12.83 3.18
C LEU A 224 -9.24 -12.77 2.77
N LEU A 225 -9.69 -11.62 2.29
CA LEU A 225 -11.06 -11.42 1.84
C LEU A 225 -11.42 -12.37 0.67
N GLY A 226 -10.59 -12.43 -0.37
CA GLY A 226 -10.82 -13.28 -1.54
C GLY A 226 -10.75 -14.77 -1.22
N SER A 227 -9.85 -15.17 -0.31
CA SER A 227 -9.72 -16.56 0.11
C SER A 227 -10.94 -17.01 0.91
N VAL A 228 -11.47 -16.16 1.79
CA VAL A 228 -12.72 -16.44 2.51
C VAL A 228 -13.89 -16.62 1.54
N PHE A 229 -14.05 -15.71 0.57
CA PHE A 229 -15.14 -15.85 -0.41
C PHE A 229 -15.01 -17.08 -1.28
N GLY A 230 -13.81 -17.34 -1.83
CA GLY A 230 -13.59 -18.50 -2.67
C GLY A 230 -13.70 -19.82 -1.90
N PHE A 231 -13.35 -19.83 -0.61
CA PHE A 231 -13.51 -21.00 0.26
C PHE A 231 -14.99 -21.33 0.47
N PHE A 232 -15.81 -20.36 0.90
CA PHE A 232 -17.25 -20.58 1.06
C PHE A 232 -17.87 -21.02 -0.26
N TYR A 233 -17.56 -20.31 -1.35
CA TYR A 233 -18.10 -20.63 -2.67
C TYR A 233 -17.70 -22.04 -3.16
N GLY A 234 -16.47 -22.47 -2.87
CA GLY A 234 -15.99 -23.82 -3.18
C GLY A 234 -16.62 -24.92 -2.30
N LEU A 235 -16.99 -24.61 -1.05
CA LEU A 235 -17.68 -25.55 -0.16
C LEU A 235 -19.13 -25.80 -0.54
N PHE A 236 -19.81 -24.79 -1.09
CA PHE A 236 -21.27 -24.87 -1.29
C PHE A 236 -21.72 -25.62 -2.54
N ASP A 237 -20.79 -26.17 -3.33
CA ASP A 237 -21.01 -26.97 -4.54
C ASP A 237 -22.30 -26.56 -5.27
N LEU A 238 -22.29 -25.34 -5.81
CA LEU A 238 -23.48 -24.62 -6.26
C LEU A 238 -24.24 -25.27 -7.42
N GLU A 239 -23.70 -26.37 -7.96
CA GLU A 239 -24.31 -27.16 -9.02
C GLU A 239 -25.57 -27.91 -8.54
N ASP A 240 -25.77 -28.07 -7.23
CA ASP A 240 -26.93 -28.77 -6.70
C ASP A 240 -28.20 -27.91 -6.81
N ILE A 241 -29.29 -28.44 -7.38
CA ILE A 241 -30.51 -27.69 -7.77
C ILE A 241 -31.18 -26.96 -6.58
N HIS A 242 -30.89 -27.40 -5.35
CA HIS A 242 -31.39 -26.78 -4.11
C HIS A 242 -30.52 -25.60 -3.62
N SER A 243 -29.48 -25.23 -4.35
CA SER A 243 -28.47 -24.24 -3.95
C SER A 243 -29.01 -22.81 -3.89
N SER A 244 -30.04 -22.46 -4.66
CA SER A 244 -30.58 -21.10 -4.73
C SER A 244 -31.05 -20.54 -3.38
N VAL A 245 -31.64 -21.38 -2.52
CA VAL A 245 -32.06 -20.98 -1.15
C VAL A 245 -30.84 -20.81 -0.23
N ARG A 246 -29.84 -21.70 -0.34
CA ARG A 246 -28.59 -21.60 0.43
C ARG A 246 -27.79 -20.35 0.03
N LEU A 247 -27.81 -19.98 -1.24
CA LEU A 247 -27.12 -18.81 -1.77
C LEU A 247 -27.60 -17.50 -1.14
N ILE A 248 -28.91 -17.39 -0.84
CA ILE A 248 -29.47 -16.24 -0.13
C ILE A 248 -28.96 -16.22 1.31
N GLN A 249 -28.97 -17.36 2.00
CA GLN A 249 -28.49 -17.47 3.38
C GLN A 249 -26.99 -17.12 3.49
N ASP A 250 -26.21 -17.48 2.48
CA ASP A 250 -24.77 -17.30 2.48
C ASP A 250 -24.35 -15.84 2.31
N ARG A 251 -25.14 -15.07 1.57
CA ARG A 251 -24.96 -13.62 1.45
C ARG A 251 -25.04 -12.93 2.83
N TYR A 252 -25.83 -13.45 3.76
CA TYR A 252 -25.91 -12.90 5.12
C TYR A 252 -24.67 -13.20 5.97
N VAL A 253 -23.89 -14.24 5.64
CA VAL A 253 -22.67 -14.61 6.38
C VAL A 253 -21.44 -13.92 5.78
N CYS A 254 -21.34 -13.86 4.46
CA CYS A 254 -20.18 -13.27 3.79
C CYS A 254 -20.06 -11.75 4.01
N VAL A 255 -21.18 -11.02 3.95
CA VAL A 255 -21.20 -9.55 4.09
C VAL A 255 -20.63 -9.07 5.44
N PRO A 256 -21.07 -9.56 6.62
CA PRO A 256 -20.52 -9.10 7.89
C PRO A 256 -19.03 -9.46 8.05
N ILE A 257 -18.60 -10.64 7.57
CA ILE A 257 -17.18 -11.03 7.59
C ILE A 257 -16.36 -10.04 6.76
N ALA A 258 -16.84 -9.68 5.57
CA ALA A 258 -16.18 -8.73 4.69
C ALA A 258 -16.11 -7.32 5.27
N VAL A 259 -17.17 -6.87 5.93
CA VAL A 259 -17.20 -5.59 6.65
C VAL A 259 -16.13 -5.61 7.74
N ILE A 260 -16.07 -6.66 8.56
CA ILE A 260 -15.07 -6.79 9.64
C ILE A 260 -13.65 -6.76 9.08
N ILE A 261 -13.34 -7.59 8.07
CA ILE A 261 -12.01 -7.61 7.44
C ILE A 261 -11.66 -6.26 6.82
N GLY A 262 -12.63 -5.62 6.14
CA GLY A 262 -12.46 -4.30 5.53
C GLY A 262 -12.19 -3.20 6.55
N THR A 263 -12.96 -3.16 7.66
CA THR A 263 -12.74 -2.20 8.76
C THR A 263 -11.34 -2.37 9.36
N PHE A 264 -10.93 -3.61 9.64
CA PHE A 264 -9.65 -3.91 10.26
C PHE A 264 -8.47 -3.54 9.35
N THR A 265 -8.55 -3.92 8.08
CA THR A 265 -7.55 -3.60 7.06
C THR A 265 -7.36 -2.09 6.92
N ALA A 266 -8.46 -1.33 6.86
CA ALA A 266 -8.41 0.13 6.72
C ALA A 266 -7.84 0.83 7.97
N VAL A 267 -8.18 0.36 9.18
CA VAL A 267 -7.63 0.92 10.43
C VAL A 267 -6.13 0.66 10.52
N ILE A 268 -5.67 -0.55 10.21
CA ILE A 268 -4.24 -0.86 10.22
C ILE A 268 -3.50 -0.01 9.19
N ALA A 269 -4.02 0.11 7.96
CA ALA A 269 -3.42 0.95 6.94
C ALA A 269 -3.33 2.42 7.36
N ALA A 270 -4.37 2.95 8.02
CA ALA A 270 -4.36 4.32 8.55
C ALA A 270 -3.30 4.50 9.66
N ARG A 271 -3.18 3.53 10.58
CA ARG A 271 -2.20 3.57 11.67
C ARG A 271 -0.75 3.49 11.16
N LEU A 272 -0.48 2.61 10.19
CA LEU A 272 0.84 2.50 9.55
C LEU A 272 1.24 3.80 8.84
N GLY A 273 0.28 4.52 8.26
CA GLY A 273 0.52 5.83 7.65
C GLY A 273 1.04 6.86 8.65
N ARG A 274 0.50 6.88 9.88
CA ARG A 274 0.92 7.86 10.92
C ARG A 274 2.31 7.58 11.47
N ALA A 275 2.65 6.29 11.65
CA ALA A 275 3.95 5.89 12.16
C ALA A 275 5.08 6.43 11.26
N SER A 276 4.91 6.29 9.93
CA SER A 276 5.90 6.76 8.95
C SER A 276 6.11 8.28 8.98
N ASN A 277 5.07 9.07 9.24
CA ASN A 277 5.18 10.54 9.29
C ASN A 277 5.95 11.05 10.52
N SER A 278 5.93 10.29 11.62
CA SER A 278 6.58 10.68 12.87
C SER A 278 8.11 10.60 12.79
N GLU A 279 8.64 9.66 11.99
CA GLU A 279 10.07 9.44 11.84
C GLU A 279 10.75 10.56 11.01
N GLY A 280 10.07 11.03 9.95
CA GLY A 280 10.57 12.14 9.12
C GLY A 280 10.72 13.46 9.89
N SER A 281 9.88 13.71 10.90
CA SER A 281 9.93 14.94 11.69
C SER A 281 11.12 14.98 12.67
N ARG A 282 11.55 13.83 13.22
CA ARG A 282 12.69 13.76 14.15
C ARG A 282 14.02 14.06 13.46
N ILE A 283 14.22 13.54 12.25
CA ILE A 283 15.48 13.70 11.51
C ILE A 283 15.69 15.17 11.07
N GLY A 284 14.61 15.86 10.67
CA GLY A 284 14.67 17.28 10.30
C GLY A 284 14.98 18.22 11.48
N GLY A 285 14.58 17.87 12.70
CA GLY A 285 14.84 18.66 13.91
C GLY A 285 16.30 18.64 14.35
N THR A 286 16.96 17.47 14.28
CA THR A 286 18.37 17.32 14.65
C THR A 286 19.34 17.99 13.67
N ALA A 287 19.01 18.01 12.37
CA ALA A 287 19.86 18.66 11.36
C ALA A 287 19.87 20.20 11.48
N ARG A 288 18.78 20.82 11.95
CA ARG A 288 18.71 22.27 12.12
C ARG A 288 19.50 22.81 13.31
N LEU A 289 19.70 22.01 14.35
CA LEU A 289 20.51 22.40 15.51
C LEU A 289 22.02 22.28 15.26
N ALA A 290 22.45 21.44 14.32
CA ALA A 290 23.87 21.30 13.96
C ALA A 290 24.38 22.40 13.00
N GLY A 291 23.49 23.13 12.31
CA GLY A 291 23.85 24.16 11.33
C GLY A 291 23.90 25.61 11.84
N SER A 292 23.50 25.88 13.09
CA SER A 292 23.42 27.26 13.63
C SER A 292 24.64 27.71 14.43
N GLY A 293 25.76 27.01 14.34
CA GLY A 293 26.96 27.34 15.11
C GLY A 293 28.17 27.69 14.26
N LEU A 294 28.16 28.76 13.44
CA LEU A 294 29.38 29.45 12.95
C LEU A 294 29.12 30.68 12.05
N VAL A 295 28.46 31.74 12.52
CA VAL A 295 28.78 33.14 12.11
C VAL A 295 28.45 34.08 13.26
N SER A 296 29.42 34.29 14.16
CA SER A 296 29.42 35.45 15.06
C SER A 296 30.60 36.34 14.66
N GLY A 297 30.29 37.35 13.83
CA GLY A 297 31.17 38.46 13.49
C GLY A 297 30.88 39.64 14.42
N ALA A 298 31.95 40.21 14.97
CA ALA A 298 31.98 41.20 16.04
C ALA A 298 31.27 42.54 15.70
N GLY A 299 30.62 43.13 16.70
CA GLY A 299 30.07 44.49 16.66
C GLY A 299 29.74 44.99 18.06
N SER A 300 30.70 45.71 18.65
CA SER A 300 30.73 46.25 20.00
C SER A 300 29.68 47.36 20.23
N SER A 301 28.95 47.35 21.36
CA SER A 301 28.73 48.55 22.18
C SER A 301 28.10 48.20 23.53
N ALA A 302 28.47 48.99 24.53
CA ALA A 302 28.42 48.73 25.96
C ALA A 302 27.07 49.05 26.63
N GLY A 303 26.79 48.39 27.77
CA GLY A 303 25.73 48.79 28.70
C GLY A 303 25.36 47.72 29.75
N SER A 304 26.03 47.76 30.92
CA SER A 304 25.79 46.97 32.14
C SER A 304 24.54 47.47 32.95
N PRO A 305 24.24 46.99 34.19
CA PRO A 305 23.87 45.64 34.66
C PRO A 305 22.67 45.62 35.65
N SER A 306 22.06 44.44 35.94
CA SER A 306 21.50 44.04 37.27
C SER A 306 20.80 42.65 37.18
N ARG A 307 21.29 41.61 37.88
CA ARG A 307 20.74 41.00 39.15
C ARG A 307 19.27 40.55 39.01
N THR A 308 18.81 39.31 39.27
CA THR A 308 19.06 38.31 40.34
C THR A 308 18.23 37.04 39.98
N ALA A 309 18.76 35.82 39.95
CA ALA A 309 18.86 34.80 41.04
C ALA A 309 17.70 33.77 41.15
N GLY A 310 18.08 32.47 41.21
CA GLY A 310 17.31 31.32 41.73
C GLY A 310 16.70 30.41 40.65
N GLY A 311 16.86 29.07 40.61
CA GLY A 311 17.50 28.05 41.46
C GLY A 311 17.50 26.70 40.67
N GLN A 312 18.53 25.85 40.79
CA GLN A 312 18.49 24.48 41.38
C GLN A 312 17.25 23.64 40.99
N HIS A 313 17.31 22.38 40.50
CA HIS A 313 17.92 21.19 41.11
C HIS A 313 17.71 19.90 40.23
N SER A 314 18.64 18.92 40.33
CA SER A 314 18.57 17.43 40.15
C SER A 314 17.92 16.78 38.91
N SER A 315 18.56 15.88 38.14
CA SER A 315 19.16 14.54 38.42
C SER A 315 18.20 13.44 38.89
N ALA A 316 17.93 12.48 37.98
CA ALA A 316 17.67 11.04 38.15
C ALA A 316 17.66 10.45 36.72
N ASN A 317 18.62 9.63 36.27
CA ASN A 317 18.87 8.21 36.59
C ASN A 317 17.59 7.40 36.70
N ASP A 318 17.23 6.71 35.62
CA ASP A 318 16.47 5.46 35.66
C ASP A 318 17.09 4.48 34.65
N ASP A 319 17.83 3.54 35.22
CA ASP A 319 18.13 2.23 34.68
C ASP A 319 16.82 1.45 34.46
N PHE A 320 16.62 0.82 33.28
CA PHE A 320 15.62 -0.23 33.17
C PHE A 320 15.92 -1.25 32.07
N LEU A 321 16.50 -2.36 32.53
CA LEU A 321 16.39 -3.77 32.15
C LEU A 321 16.55 -4.19 30.68
N ASP A 322 17.67 -4.89 30.46
CA ASP A 322 17.85 -5.98 29.51
C ASP A 322 16.81 -7.08 29.74
N ASP A 323 16.04 -7.40 28.70
CA ASP A 323 15.37 -8.70 28.54
C ASP A 323 15.87 -9.30 27.21
N GLU A 324 16.84 -10.20 27.34
CA GLU A 324 17.16 -11.22 26.34
C GLU A 324 16.03 -12.26 26.36
N GLU A 325 15.20 -12.31 25.32
CA GLU A 325 14.41 -13.51 25.00
C GLU A 325 14.46 -13.80 23.50
N ASP A 326 15.17 -14.89 23.21
CA ASP A 326 15.13 -15.81 22.08
C ASP A 326 14.03 -15.58 21.01
N GLU A 327 14.47 -15.25 19.78
CA GLU A 327 13.62 -15.35 18.58
C GLU A 327 14.28 -16.33 17.59
N GLU A 328 13.99 -17.62 17.79
CA GLU A 328 14.19 -18.69 16.82
C GLU A 328 13.18 -18.58 15.65
N ASP A 329 13.71 -18.69 14.43
CA ASP A 329 13.08 -19.23 13.22
C ASP A 329 11.78 -18.62 12.68
N ALA A 330 11.94 -17.55 11.89
CA ALA A 330 11.04 -17.24 10.78
C ALA A 330 11.79 -16.89 9.48
N THR A 331 12.82 -17.67 9.12
CA THR A 331 13.36 -17.71 7.76
C THR A 331 12.59 -18.73 6.92
N PHE A 332 11.40 -18.35 6.44
CA PHE A 332 10.70 -19.16 5.45
C PHE A 332 9.99 -18.27 4.42
N PHE A 333 10.76 -17.67 3.51
CA PHE A 333 10.39 -17.36 2.12
C PHE A 333 11.62 -16.75 1.42
N GLY A 334 12.69 -17.54 1.28
CA GLY A 334 13.95 -17.03 0.75
C GLY A 334 14.93 -18.10 0.29
N GLN A 335 14.45 -19.26 -0.18
CA GLN A 335 15.37 -20.28 -0.71
C GLN A 335 14.67 -21.28 -1.64
N GLN A 336 14.21 -20.84 -2.82
CA GLN A 336 13.88 -21.79 -3.90
C GLN A 336 13.99 -21.14 -5.28
N SER A 337 15.20 -20.79 -5.70
CA SER A 337 15.52 -20.49 -7.11
C SER A 337 17.03 -20.54 -7.36
N ARG A 338 17.70 -21.57 -6.83
CA ARG A 338 19.04 -21.99 -7.24
C ARG A 338 19.10 -23.51 -7.31
N SER A 339 18.55 -24.06 -8.39
CA SER A 339 18.97 -25.33 -9.01
C SER A 339 17.99 -25.61 -10.15
N LEU A 340 18.38 -25.26 -11.38
CA LEU A 340 17.96 -25.86 -12.64
C LEU A 340 18.68 -25.09 -13.76
N ALA A 341 19.99 -25.32 -13.83
CA ALA A 341 20.83 -25.07 -14.99
C ALA A 341 21.98 -26.09 -14.92
N ALA A 342 21.64 -27.33 -15.26
CA ALA A 342 22.51 -28.38 -15.76
C ALA A 342 21.68 -29.19 -16.75
#